data_AF-A0A2V5MW67-F1
#
_entry.id   AF-A0A2V5MW67-F1
#
_cell.length_a   1.000
_cell.length_b   1.000
_cell.length_c   1.000
_cell.angle_alpha   90.00
_cell.angle_beta   90.00
_cell.angle_gamma   90.00
#
_symmetry.space_group_name_H-M   'P 1'
#
loop_
_entity.id
_entity.type
_entity.pdbx_description
1 polymer ?
#
loop_
_entity_poly.entity_id
_entity_poly.type
_entity_poly.pdbx_seq_one_letter_code
_entity_poly.pdbx_strand_id
1 'polypeptide(L)'
;MLNKNKVDHSVVSEIERALMPGRFVRYDDMFRFVQGLTRVQENLSSMVARKDAHQALPLYEVFLAGCYEKMEECDDSGGSLGIFFHPLFCGWIESRQALKRPAMEPSPASDHLTRQVVADWNYWVTRGNLF
;
A
#
# COMPACT_ATOMS: atom_id res chain seq x y z
N MET A 1 11.32 31.37 -3.85
CA MET A 1 12.07 30.10 -3.73
C MET A 1 11.21 29.11 -2.98
N LEU A 2 10.65 28.11 -3.66
CA LEU A 2 9.78 27.11 -3.03
C LEU A 2 10.66 26.09 -2.29
N ASN A 3 10.43 25.93 -0.99
CA ASN A 3 11.19 25.07 -0.11
C ASN A 3 10.98 23.59 -0.48
N LYS A 4 11.96 23.00 -1.18
CA LYS A 4 11.94 21.62 -1.68
C LYS A 4 11.97 20.54 -0.57
N ASN A 5 12.01 20.92 0.72
CA ASN A 5 12.23 19.98 1.83
C ASN A 5 11.02 19.76 2.75
N LYS A 6 9.81 20.22 2.39
CA LYS A 6 8.61 20.03 3.23
C LYS A 6 7.67 18.91 2.75
N VAL A 7 8.01 18.22 1.66
CA VAL A 7 7.06 17.36 0.93
C VAL A 7 7.08 15.88 1.37
N ASP A 8 8.12 15.33 2.00
CA ASP A 8 8.27 13.85 2.01
C ASP A 8 8.16 13.13 3.38
N HIS A 9 8.22 13.84 4.51
CA HIS A 9 8.10 13.20 5.84
C HIS A 9 6.65 13.01 6.33
N SER A 10 5.68 13.72 5.74
CA SER A 10 4.28 13.70 6.20
C SER A 10 3.59 12.37 5.90
N VAL A 11 3.68 11.89 4.65
CA VAL A 11 2.92 10.72 4.20
C VAL A 11 3.54 9.43 4.70
N VAL A 12 4.88 9.33 4.75
CA VAL A 12 5.56 8.18 5.37
C VAL A 12 5.17 8.05 6.84
N SER A 13 5.15 9.15 7.60
CA SER A 13 4.68 9.13 8.99
C SER A 13 3.17 8.84 9.12
N GLU A 14 2.35 9.22 8.14
CA GLU A 14 0.94 8.82 8.09
C GLU A 14 0.77 7.32 7.86
N ILE A 15 1.55 6.74 6.93
CA ILE A 15 1.62 5.30 6.68
C ILE A 15 2.03 4.57 7.96
N GLU A 16 3.16 4.96 8.55
CA GLU A 16 3.68 4.36 9.78
C GLU A 16 2.67 4.43 10.93
N ARG A 17 2.06 5.61 11.15
CA ARG A 17 1.05 5.80 12.19
C ARG A 17 -0.20 4.96 11.94
N ALA A 18 -0.64 4.83 10.69
CA ALA A 18 -1.81 4.03 10.34
C ALA A 18 -1.53 2.53 10.53
N LEU A 19 -0.34 2.07 10.14
CA LEU A 19 0.09 0.67 10.29
C LEU A 19 0.30 0.27 11.76
N MET A 20 0.72 1.20 12.62
CA MET A 20 1.04 0.93 14.03
C MET A 20 1.97 -0.30 14.19
N PRO A 21 3.22 -0.27 13.68
CA PRO A 21 4.12 -1.43 13.72
C PRO A 21 4.31 -1.96 15.15
N GLY A 22 4.35 -3.29 15.31
CA GLY A 22 4.52 -3.95 16.61
C GLY A 22 3.26 -3.99 17.48
N ARG A 23 2.16 -3.36 17.06
CA ARG A 23 0.90 -3.33 17.82
C ARG A 23 -0.12 -4.31 17.23
N PHE A 24 -0.46 -5.35 17.98
CA PHE A 24 -1.53 -6.27 17.57
C PHE A 24 -2.89 -5.55 17.44
N VAL A 25 -3.60 -5.78 16.33
CA VAL A 25 -4.95 -5.29 16.06
C VAL A 25 -5.94 -6.43 16.28
N ARG A 26 -6.87 -6.23 17.21
CA ARG A 26 -7.92 -7.21 17.53
C ARG A 26 -9.03 -7.16 16.48
N TYR A 27 -9.76 -8.26 16.34
CA TYR A 27 -10.93 -8.36 15.44
C TYR A 27 -11.88 -7.16 15.56
N ASP A 28 -12.28 -6.80 16.79
CA ASP A 28 -13.22 -5.70 17.07
C ASP A 28 -12.70 -4.32 16.63
N ASP A 29 -11.38 -4.17 16.47
CA ASP A 29 -10.71 -2.93 16.04
C ASP A 29 -10.40 -2.91 14.54
N MET A 30 -10.49 -4.05 13.85
CA MET A 30 -10.08 -4.19 12.44
C MET A 30 -10.78 -3.19 11.52
N PHE A 31 -12.07 -2.95 11.73
CA PHE A 31 -12.82 -1.97 10.93
C PHE A 31 -12.22 -0.56 11.03
N ARG A 32 -11.94 -0.10 12.25
CA ARG A 32 -11.36 1.24 12.48
C ARG A 32 -9.93 1.32 11.97
N PHE A 33 -9.18 0.24 12.13
CA PHE A 33 -7.82 0.11 11.63
C PHE A 33 -7.80 0.23 10.09
N VAL A 34 -8.59 -0.57 9.38
CA VAL A 34 -8.68 -0.53 7.91
C VAL A 34 -9.17 0.83 7.41
N GLN A 35 -10.11 1.49 8.09
CA GLN A 35 -10.48 2.87 7.76
C GLN A 35 -9.30 3.85 7.83
N GLY A 36 -8.37 3.65 8.77
CA GLY A 36 -7.13 4.39 8.84
C GLY A 36 -6.25 4.17 7.61
N LEU A 37 -6.10 2.91 7.21
CA LEU A 37 -5.34 2.53 6.00
C LEU A 37 -5.98 3.10 4.72
N THR A 38 -7.31 3.04 4.61
CA THR A 38 -8.07 3.58 3.47
C THR A 38 -7.81 5.07 3.27
N ARG A 39 -7.80 5.87 4.35
CA ARG A 39 -7.51 7.32 4.24
C ARG A 39 -6.12 7.59 3.68
N VAL A 40 -5.13 6.78 4.06
CA VAL A 40 -3.77 6.88 3.51
C VAL A 40 -3.76 6.50 2.03
N GLN A 41 -4.45 5.42 1.66
CA GLN A 41 -4.59 4.99 0.26
C GLN A 41 -5.28 6.06 -0.60
N GLU A 42 -6.34 6.69 -0.10
CA GLU A 42 -7.03 7.79 -0.78
C GLU A 42 -6.10 9.01 -0.99
N ASN A 43 -5.27 9.34 0.01
CA ASN A 43 -4.27 10.39 -0.11
C ASN A 43 -3.29 10.08 -1.26
N LEU A 44 -2.75 8.85 -1.30
CA LEU A 44 -1.86 8.40 -2.37
C LEU A 44 -2.53 8.39 -3.75
N SER A 45 -3.78 7.93 -3.85
CA SER A 45 -4.56 7.96 -5.08
C SER A 45 -4.73 9.40 -5.60
N SER A 46 -4.97 10.35 -4.69
CA SER A 46 -5.06 11.77 -5.05
C SER A 46 -3.75 12.33 -5.62
N MET A 47 -2.58 11.86 -5.15
CA MET A 47 -1.27 12.24 -5.71
C MET A 47 -1.13 11.74 -7.15
N VAL A 48 -1.54 10.51 -7.43
CA VAL A 48 -1.53 9.94 -8.80
C VAL A 48 -2.42 10.78 -9.72
N ALA A 49 -3.64 11.10 -9.29
CA ALA A 49 -4.58 11.92 -10.06
C ALA A 49 -4.03 13.33 -10.36
N ARG A 50 -3.19 13.88 -9.48
CA ARG A 50 -2.52 15.17 -9.64
C ARG A 50 -1.24 15.12 -10.50
N LYS A 51 -0.94 13.95 -11.09
CA LYS A 51 0.27 13.67 -11.89
C LYS A 51 1.57 13.60 -11.08
N ASP A 52 1.48 13.40 -9.77
CA ASP A 52 2.63 13.20 -8.87
C ASP A 52 2.98 11.71 -8.71
N ALA A 53 2.77 10.91 -9.77
CA ALA A 53 2.98 9.45 -9.74
C ALA A 53 4.43 9.04 -9.40
N HIS A 54 5.42 9.89 -9.73
CA HIS A 54 6.82 9.67 -9.35
C HIS A 54 7.04 9.71 -7.82
N GLN A 55 6.22 10.47 -7.08
CA GLN A 55 6.25 10.53 -5.62
C GLN A 55 5.33 9.47 -5.00
N ALA A 56 4.16 9.22 -5.60
CA ALA A 56 3.21 8.24 -5.09
C ALA A 56 3.72 6.79 -5.17
N LEU A 57 4.41 6.42 -6.27
CA LEU A 57 4.87 5.05 -6.49
C LEU A 57 5.72 4.48 -5.34
N PRO A 58 6.83 5.12 -4.90
CA PRO A 58 7.63 4.60 -3.80
C PRO A 58 6.84 4.54 -2.47
N LEU A 59 5.88 5.44 -2.25
CA LEU A 59 5.02 5.42 -1.06
C LEU A 59 4.05 4.23 -1.08
N TYR A 60 3.49 3.89 -2.24
CA TYR A 60 2.71 2.67 -2.41
C TYR A 60 3.54 1.41 -2.14
N GLU A 61 4.81 1.38 -2.59
CA GLU A 61 5.72 0.24 -2.33
C GLU A 61 5.99 0.06 -0.83
N VAL A 62 6.32 1.14 -0.12
CA VAL A 62 6.49 1.13 1.34
C VAL A 62 5.19 0.70 2.04
N PHE A 63 4.05 1.22 1.59
CA PHE A 63 2.77 0.90 2.21
C PHE A 63 2.37 -0.57 2.00
N LEU A 64 2.61 -1.12 0.81
CA LEU A 64 2.40 -2.54 0.51
C LEU A 64 3.27 -3.44 1.39
N ALA A 65 4.57 -3.15 1.50
CA ALA A 65 5.48 -3.90 2.36
C ALA A 65 5.02 -3.85 3.83
N GLY A 66 4.68 -2.67 4.33
CA GLY A 66 4.18 -2.49 5.69
C GLY A 66 2.86 -3.21 5.96
N CYS A 67 1.91 -3.19 5.02
CA CYS A 67 0.65 -3.95 5.14
C CYS A 67 0.90 -5.46 5.20
N TYR A 68 1.89 -5.97 4.46
CA TYR A 68 2.22 -7.39 4.47
C TYR A 68 2.82 -7.83 5.80
N GLU A 69 3.79 -7.08 6.35
CA GLU A 69 4.29 -7.32 7.71
C GLU A 69 3.16 -7.25 8.73
N LYS A 70 2.21 -6.33 8.52
CA LYS A 70 1.10 -6.11 9.42
C LYS A 70 0.10 -7.26 9.48
N MET A 71 0.05 -8.12 8.46
CA MET A 71 -0.86 -9.28 8.44
C MET A 71 -0.62 -10.21 9.65
N GLU A 72 0.64 -10.37 10.07
CA GLU A 72 1.02 -11.20 11.22
C GLU A 72 0.64 -10.57 12.58
N GLU A 73 0.25 -9.29 12.57
CA GLU A 73 -0.15 -8.54 13.77
C GLU A 73 -1.65 -8.21 13.78
N CYS A 74 -2.46 -8.87 12.95
CA CYS A 74 -3.90 -8.62 12.85
C CYS A 74 -4.70 -9.91 13.06
N ASP A 75 -5.77 -9.81 13.84
CA ASP A 75 -6.85 -10.80 13.77
C ASP A 75 -7.78 -10.46 12.60
N ASP A 76 -7.32 -10.76 11.37
CA ASP A 76 -8.09 -10.56 10.14
C ASP A 76 -8.99 -11.77 9.79
N SER A 77 -9.50 -12.47 10.80
CA SER A 77 -10.46 -13.58 10.59
C SER A 77 -11.72 -13.15 9.82
N GLY A 78 -12.03 -11.85 9.82
CA GLY A 78 -13.10 -11.24 9.01
C GLY A 78 -12.70 -10.82 7.59
N GLY A 79 -11.43 -10.97 7.19
CA GLY A 79 -10.93 -10.66 5.84
C GLY A 79 -10.94 -9.19 5.43
N SER A 80 -11.07 -8.27 6.40
CA SER A 80 -11.14 -6.82 6.13
C SER A 80 -9.84 -6.26 5.57
N LEU A 81 -8.69 -6.75 6.07
CA LEU A 81 -7.39 -6.37 5.55
C LEU A 81 -7.16 -6.98 4.16
N GLY A 82 -7.57 -8.23 3.95
CA GLY A 82 -7.59 -8.88 2.64
C GLY A 82 -8.33 -8.08 1.57
N ILE A 83 -9.53 -7.57 1.89
CA ILE A 83 -10.32 -6.71 0.98
C ILE A 83 -9.58 -5.39 0.70
N PHE A 84 -8.93 -4.80 1.70
CA PHE A 84 -8.19 -3.54 1.55
C PHE A 84 -6.98 -3.65 0.61
N PHE A 85 -6.34 -4.82 0.48
CA PHE A 85 -5.22 -4.98 -0.45
C PHE A 85 -5.62 -4.68 -1.90
N HIS A 86 -6.85 -4.97 -2.32
CA HIS A 86 -7.29 -4.75 -3.69
C HIS A 86 -7.15 -3.28 -4.15
N PRO A 87 -7.80 -2.28 -3.50
CA PRO A 87 -7.64 -0.88 -3.89
C PRO A 87 -6.19 -0.38 -3.72
N LEU A 88 -5.42 -0.94 -2.78
CA LEU A 88 -4.01 -0.60 -2.61
C LEU A 88 -3.15 -1.03 -3.82
N PHE A 89 -3.33 -2.27 -4.29
CA PHE A 89 -2.67 -2.76 -5.50
C PHE A 89 -3.11 -2.01 -6.75
N CYS A 90 -4.40 -1.71 -6.89
CA CYS A 90 -4.89 -0.89 -8.01
C CYS A 90 -4.18 0.47 -8.06
N GLY A 91 -4.08 1.18 -6.93
CA GLY A 91 -3.38 2.47 -6.85
C GLY A 91 -1.87 2.37 -7.19
N TRP A 92 -1.21 1.29 -6.77
CA TRP A 92 0.18 1.02 -7.16
C TRP A 92 0.31 0.79 -8.68
N ILE A 93 -0.56 -0.03 -9.28
CA ILE A 93 -0.58 -0.28 -10.73
C ILE A 93 -0.84 1.00 -11.51
N GLU A 94 -1.83 1.79 -11.09
CA GLU A 94 -2.16 3.08 -11.71
C GLU A 94 -0.98 4.06 -11.65
N SER A 95 -0.28 4.11 -10.51
CA SER A 95 0.95 4.90 -10.36
C SER A 95 2.01 4.50 -11.39
N ARG A 96 2.18 3.19 -11.61
CA ARG A 96 3.14 2.67 -12.59
C ARG A 96 2.74 2.99 -14.03
N GLN A 97 1.46 2.81 -14.35
CA GLN A 97 0.91 3.11 -15.68
C GLN A 97 1.05 4.60 -16.01
N ALA A 98 0.83 5.49 -15.03
CA ALA A 98 1.07 6.93 -15.18
C ALA A 98 2.54 7.25 -15.51
N LEU A 99 3.49 6.42 -15.05
CA LEU A 99 4.91 6.51 -15.36
C LEU A 99 5.33 5.71 -16.61
N LYS A 100 4.37 5.18 -17.38
CA LYS A 100 4.60 4.30 -18.54
C LYS A 100 5.44 3.07 -18.20
N ARG A 101 5.38 2.60 -16.96
CA ARG A 101 6.01 1.36 -16.51
C ARG A 101 5.03 0.20 -16.71
N PRO A 102 5.51 -1.02 -16.97
CA PRO A 102 4.64 -2.19 -17.02
C PRO A 102 3.92 -2.35 -15.69
N ALA A 103 2.66 -2.79 -15.74
CA ALA A 103 1.79 -2.90 -14.57
C ALA A 103 2.38 -3.81 -13.48
N MET A 104 3.11 -4.86 -13.86
CA MET A 104 3.40 -5.98 -12.97
C MET A 104 4.87 -6.41 -12.95
N GLU A 105 5.74 -5.49 -12.59
CA GLU A 105 7.17 -5.76 -12.39
C GLU A 105 7.71 -4.85 -11.29
N PRO A 106 8.00 -5.33 -10.06
CA PRO A 106 8.52 -4.46 -9.01
C PRO A 106 9.79 -3.76 -9.51
N SER A 107 10.03 -2.52 -9.07
CA SER A 107 11.24 -1.81 -9.48
C SER A 107 12.47 -2.67 -9.14
N PRO A 108 13.54 -2.65 -9.97
CA PRO A 108 14.80 -3.30 -9.60
C PRO A 108 15.35 -2.80 -8.26
N ALA A 109 14.94 -1.61 -7.82
CA ALA A 109 15.29 -1.02 -6.53
C ALA A 109 14.32 -1.37 -5.37
N SER A 110 13.18 -2.01 -5.64
CA SER A 110 12.24 -2.41 -4.57
C SER A 110 12.86 -3.49 -3.68
N ASP A 111 12.54 -3.47 -2.40
CA ASP A 111 13.03 -4.44 -1.42
C ASP A 111 12.45 -5.85 -1.63
N HIS A 112 12.97 -6.82 -0.87
CA HIS A 112 12.54 -8.22 -0.97
C HIS A 112 11.05 -8.39 -0.65
N LEU A 113 10.53 -7.68 0.35
CA LEU A 113 9.12 -7.78 0.77
C LEU A 113 8.18 -7.27 -0.31
N THR A 114 8.46 -6.12 -0.91
CA THR A 114 7.70 -5.58 -2.04
C THR A 114 7.69 -6.57 -3.21
N ARG A 115 8.82 -7.23 -3.50
CA ARG A 115 8.88 -8.27 -4.53
C ARG A 115 8.06 -9.50 -4.16
N GLN A 116 8.09 -9.93 -2.90
CA GLN A 116 7.31 -11.06 -2.40
C GLN A 116 5.81 -10.76 -2.48
N VAL A 117 5.39 -9.57 -2.04
CA VAL A 117 4.00 -9.08 -2.12
C VAL A 117 3.48 -9.12 -3.56
N VAL A 118 4.30 -8.67 -4.52
CA VAL A 118 3.92 -8.72 -5.95
C VAL A 118 3.87 -10.14 -6.49
N ALA A 119 4.78 -11.02 -6.04
CA ALA A 119 4.77 -12.43 -6.44
C ALA A 119 3.52 -13.16 -5.90
N ASP A 120 3.18 -12.94 -4.63
CA ASP A 120 2.01 -13.52 -3.97
C ASP A 120 0.70 -13.01 -4.61
N TRP A 121 0.63 -11.70 -4.90
CA TRP A 121 -0.50 -11.13 -5.63
C TRP A 121 -0.64 -11.71 -7.04
N ASN A 122 0.46 -11.84 -7.78
CA ASN A 122 0.46 -12.46 -9.10
C ASN A 122 -0.02 -13.90 -9.05
N TYR A 123 0.46 -14.66 -8.06
CA TYR A 123 0.02 -16.03 -7.83
C TYR A 123 -1.49 -16.08 -7.55
N TRP A 124 -1.99 -15.16 -6.71
CA TRP A 124 -3.41 -15.08 -6.37
C TRP A 124 -4.29 -14.72 -7.58
N VAL A 125 -3.92 -13.69 -8.35
CA VAL A 125 -4.67 -13.24 -9.55
C VAL A 125 -4.67 -14.30 -10.64
N THR A 126 -3.52 -14.93 -10.93
CA THR A 126 -3.40 -15.93 -12.00
C THR A 126 -4.14 -17.23 -11.70
N ARG A 127 -4.40 -17.54 -10.43
CA ARG A 127 -5.17 -18.71 -9.99
C ARG A 127 -6.68 -18.50 -9.95
N GLY A 128 -7.17 -17.27 -10.15
CA GLY A 128 -8.61 -16.97 -10.17
C GLY A 128 -9.29 -17.17 -8.82
N ASN A 129 -8.55 -17.09 -7.71
CA ASN A 129 -9.14 -17.08 -6.37
C ASN A 129 -9.86 -15.74 -6.16
N LEU A 130 -11.11 -15.64 -6.62
CA LEU A 130 -12.01 -14.55 -6.25
C LEU A 130 -12.47 -14.79 -4.81
N PHE A 131 -12.48 -13.72 -4.01
CA PHE A 131 -12.89 -13.61 -2.60
C PHE A 131 -13.78 -14.75 -2.07
#